data_AF-A0A351NFG1-F1
#
_entry.id   AF-A0A351NFG1-F1
#
_cell.length_a   1.000
_cell.length_b   1.000
_cell.length_c   1.000
_cell.angle_alpha   90.00
_cell.angle_beta   90.00
_cell.angle_gamma   90.00
#
_symmetry.space_group_name_H-M   'P 1'
#
loop_
_entity.id
_entity.type
_entity.pdbx_description
1 polymer ?
#
loop_
_entity_poly.entity_id
_entity_poly.type
_entity_poly.pdbx_seq_one_letter_code
_entity_poly.pdbx_strand_id
1 'polypeptide(L)' 'MLNRLLDKPISVSMITLVLIVLGCVGIASLPVGLIPEIDIPYVTVQVDAPDMSARELDDAVVKTLRQNLVQIGHL' A
#
# COMPACT_ATOMS: atom_id res chain seq x y z
N MET A 1 4.82 22.10 40.64
CA MET A 1 4.27 20.99 39.83
C MET A 1 5.22 19.78 39.81
N LEU A 2 6.50 19.94 39.51
CA LEU A 2 7.48 18.84 39.46
C LEU A 2 7.67 18.07 40.79
N ASN A 3 7.62 18.74 41.95
CA ASN A 3 7.82 18.07 43.24
C ASN A 3 6.80 16.94 43.51
N ARG A 4 5.54 17.10 43.06
CA ARG A 4 4.49 16.07 43.24
C ARG A 4 4.75 14.79 42.45
N LEU A 5 5.55 14.87 41.36
CA LEU A 5 5.96 13.70 40.58
C LEU A 5 7.07 12.92 41.31
N LEU A 6 7.94 13.61 42.05
CA LEU A 6 9.00 12.97 42.85
C LEU A 6 8.48 12.36 44.15
N ASP A 7 7.38 12.88 44.72
CA ASP A 7 6.78 12.35 45.96
C ASP A 7 6.12 10.97 45.77
N LYS A 8 5.78 10.58 44.54
CA LYS A 8 5.20 9.26 44.20
C LYS A 8 6.00 8.57 43.10
N PRO A 9 7.25 8.18 43.37
CA PRO A 9 8.17 7.64 42.36
C PRO A 9 7.65 6.34 41.73
N ILE A 10 6.87 5.56 42.48
CA ILE A 10 6.26 4.30 42.04
C ILE A 10 5.20 4.53 40.94
N SER A 11 4.37 5.57 41.07
CA SER A 11 3.33 5.85 40.08
C SER A 11 3.93 6.34 38.76
N VAL A 12 4.98 7.16 38.85
CA VAL A 12 5.68 7.68 37.66
C VAL A 12 6.45 6.56 36.96
N SER A 13 7.14 5.68 37.69
CA SER A 13 7.87 4.56 37.08
C SER A 13 6.94 3.54 36.42
N MET A 14 5.77 3.24 37.00
CA MET A 14 4.79 2.34 36.38
C MET A 14 4.26 2.90 35.05
N ILE A 15 3.92 4.18 34.98
CA ILE A 15 3.44 4.79 33.72
C ILE A 15 4.54 4.79 32.66
N THR A 16 5.77 5.13 33.04
CA THR A 16 6.92 5.07 32.14
C THR A 16 7.15 3.66 31.62
N LEU A 17 7.05 2.65 32.49
CA LEU A 17 7.19 1.25 32.11
C LEU A 17 6.09 0.82 31.13
N VAL A 18 4.84 1.21 31.39
CA VAL A 18 3.72 0.95 30.47
C VAL A 18 3.97 1.57 29.10
N LEU A 19 4.43 2.83 29.04
CA LEU A 19 4.76 3.51 27.77
C LEU A 19 5.90 2.80 27.02
N ILE A 20 6.93 2.35 27.72
CA ILE A 20 8.04 1.60 27.12
C ILE A 20 7.54 0.28 26.52
N VAL A 21 6.74 -0.48 27.28
CA VAL A 21 6.18 -1.76 26.81
C VAL A 21 5.27 -1.54 25.59
N LEU A 22 4.40 -0.54 25.63
CA LEU A 22 3.54 -0.18 24.51
C LEU A 22 4.35 0.21 23.27
N GLY A 23 5.42 0.98 23.46
CA GLY A 23 6.35 1.36 22.40
C GLY A 23 7.06 0.15 21.78
N CYS A 24 7.58 -0.76 22.60
CA CYS A 24 8.22 -1.98 22.13
C CYS A 24 7.26 -2.86 21.31
N VAL A 25 6.03 -3.05 21.79
CA VAL A 25 5.01 -3.81 21.06
C VAL A 25 4.63 -3.13 19.76
N GLY A 26 4.47 -1.81 19.76
CA GLY A 26 4.15 -1.02 18.57
C GLY A 26 5.24 -1.11 17.49
N ILE A 27 6.51 -0.99 17.89
CA ILE A 27 7.66 -1.13 16.97
C ILE A 27 7.72 -2.55 16.39
N ALA A 28 7.50 -3.58 17.21
CA ALA A 28 7.48 -4.97 16.73
C ALA A 28 6.29 -5.28 15.80
N SER A 29 5.19 -4.54 15.91
CA SER A 29 3.97 -4.75 15.11
C SER A 29 3.95 -3.93 13.83
N LEU A 30 4.88 -2.98 13.65
CA LEU A 30 4.95 -2.15 12.45
C LEU A 30 5.61 -2.94 11.32
N PRO A 31 4.89 -3.19 10.19
CA PRO A 31 5.49 -3.83 9.05
C PRO A 31 6.55 -2.90 8.44
N VAL A 32 7.78 -3.40 8.33
CA VAL A 32 8.89 -2.68 7.72
C VAL A 32 8.94 -3.02 6.23
N GLY A 33 8.50 -2.08 5.39
CA GLY A 33 8.70 -2.13 3.95
C GLY A 33 9.97 -1.36 3.56
N LEU A 34 10.74 -1.87 2.59
CA LEU A 34 11.85 -1.11 1.97
C LEU A 34 11.33 -0.01 1.04
N ILE A 35 10.12 -0.23 0.51
CA ILE A 35 9.36 0.65 -0.36
C ILE A 35 7.90 0.30 -0.03
N PRO A 36 6.97 1.26 0.13
CA PRO A 36 5.56 0.90 0.15
C PRO A 36 5.23 0.13 -1.12
N GLU A 37 4.44 -0.95 -1.02
CA GLU A 37 3.91 -1.64 -2.19
C GLU A 37 3.02 -0.65 -2.95
N ILE A 38 3.58 -0.02 -3.98
CA ILE A 38 2.82 0.76 -4.94
C ILE A 38 2.35 -0.24 -5.98
N ASP A 39 1.22 -0.88 -5.68
CA ASP A 39 0.51 -1.71 -6.64
C ASP A 39 -0.03 -0.79 -7.74
N ILE A 40 0.78 -0.52 -8.76
CA ILE A 40 0.30 0.10 -9.99
C ILE A 40 -0.57 -0.97 -10.67
N PRO A 41 -1.91 -0.81 -10.72
CA PRO A 41 -2.78 -1.85 -11.24
C PRO A 41 -2.48 -2.07 -12.73
N TYR A 42 -2.06 -3.27 -13.09
CA TYR A 42 -1.84 -3.66 -14.49
C TYR A 42 -2.93 -4.64 -14.93
N VAL A 43 -3.53 -4.37 -16.09
CA VAL A 43 -4.51 -5.25 -16.73
C VAL A 43 -3.88 -5.80 -18.01
N THR A 44 -3.63 -7.10 -18.04
CA THR A 44 -3.11 -7.79 -19.23
C THR A 44 -4.28 -8.31 -20.05
N VAL A 45 -4.39 -7.86 -21.31
CA VAL A 45 -5.37 -8.38 -22.27
C VAL A 45 -4.64 -9.16 -23.35
N GLN A 46 -4.97 -10.44 -23.47
CA GLN A 46 -4.45 -11.34 -24.51
C GLN A 46 -5.54 -11.52 -25.57
N VAL A 47 -5.17 -11.41 -26.84
CA VAL A 47 -6.07 -11.62 -27.97
C VAL A 47 -5.38 -12.53 -28.97
N ASP A 48 -5.98 -13.71 -29.19
CA ASP A 48 -5.53 -14.65 -30.21
C ASP A 48 -6.34 -14.42 -31.50
N ALA A 49 -5.65 -14.08 -32.60
CA ALA A 49 -6.26 -13.89 -33.91
C ALA A 49 -5.39 -14.56 -35.00
N PRO A 50 -5.60 -15.86 -35.28
CA PRO A 50 -4.76 -16.62 -36.21
C PRO A 50 -4.93 -16.23 -37.68
N ASP A 51 -6.05 -15.60 -38.05
CA ASP A 51 -6.39 -15.26 -39.44
C ASP A 51 -6.13 -13.78 -39.81
N MET A 52 -5.58 -12.99 -38.89
CA MET A 52 -5.37 -11.55 -39.10
C MET A 52 -3.88 -11.19 -39.10
N SER A 53 -3.49 -10.29 -39.99
CA SER A 53 -2.15 -9.73 -39.96
C SER A 53 -1.94 -8.91 -38.69
N ALA A 54 -0.69 -8.85 -38.18
CA ALA A 54 -0.37 -8.09 -36.98
C ALA A 54 -0.80 -6.61 -37.06
N ARG A 55 -0.87 -6.06 -38.27
CA ARG A 55 -1.28 -4.68 -38.53
C ARG A 55 -2.79 -4.47 -38.48
N GLU A 56 -3.56 -5.42 -39.01
CA GLU A 56 -5.03 -5.38 -38.91
C GLU A 56 -5.52 -5.65 -37.49
N LEU A 57 -4.83 -6.53 -36.75
CA LEU A 57 -5.13 -6.78 -35.33
C LEU A 57 -4.90 -5.54 -34.47
N ASP A 58 -3.82 -4.80 -34.73
CA ASP A 58 -3.50 -3.58 -34.01
C ASP A 58 -4.56 -2.48 -34.24
N ASP A 59 -4.89 -2.19 -35.50
CA ASP A 59 -5.83 -1.11 -35.84
C ASP A 59 -7.29 -1.43 -35.48
N ALA A 60 -7.73 -2.69 -35.62
CA ALA A 60 -9.14 -3.05 -35.38
C ALA A 60 -9.43 -3.38 -33.90
N VAL A 61 -8.55 -4.15 -33.25
CA VAL A 61 -8.85 -4.76 -31.95
C VAL A 61 -8.06 -4.10 -30.82
N VAL A 62 -6.73 -3.98 -30.96
CA VAL A 62 -5.88 -3.44 -29.88
C VAL A 62 -6.20 -1.97 -29.62
N LYS A 63 -6.37 -1.18 -30.68
CA LYS A 63 -6.73 0.25 -30.59
C LYS A 63 -8.08 0.47 -29.93
N THR A 64 -9.09 -0.31 -30.31
CA THR A 64 -10.44 -0.27 -29.71
C THR A 64 -10.41 -0.68 -28.25
N LEU A 65 -9.72 -1.76 -27.91
CA LEU A 65 -9.56 -2.20 -26.51
C LEU A 65 -8.85 -1.15 -25.67
N ARG A 66 -7.78 -0.54 -26.19
CA ARG A 66 -7.06 0.55 -25.51
C ARG A 66 -7.97 1.74 -25.23
N GLN A 67 -8.78 2.17 -26.19
CA GLN A 67 -9.71 3.29 -26.00
C GLN A 67 -10.76 2.99 -24.93
N ASN A 68 -11.32 1.77 -24.91
CA ASN A 68 -12.31 1.38 -23.91
C ASN A 68 -11.69 1.24 -22.51
N LEU A 69 -10.51 0.62 -22.39
CA LEU A 69 -9.84 0.38 -21.10
C LEU A 69 -9.29 1.66 -20.47
N VAL A 70 -8.85 2.64 -21.28
CA VAL A 70 -8.44 3.96 -20.78
C VAL A 70 -9.60 4.70 -20.12
N GLN A 71 -10.83 4.50 -20.58
CA GLN A 71 -12.01 5.18 -20.04
C GLN A 71 -12.40 4.68 -18.63
N ILE A 72 -12.03 3.45 -18.28
CA ILE A 72 -12.43 2.78 -17.02
C ILE A 72 -11.51 3.15 -15.86
N GLY A 73 -10.28 3.60 -16.13
CA GLY A 73 -9.28 3.92 -15.10
C GLY A 73 -9.57 5.18 -14.27
N HIS A 74 -10.66 5.91 -14.54
CA HIS A 74 -11.04 7.14 -13.84
C HIS A 74 -12.30 6.96 -12.95
N LEU A 75 -12.65 5.72 -12.58
CA LEU A 75 -13.62 5.39 -11.54
C LEU A 75 -12.93 4.58 -10.43
#